data_AF-A0A960NKC2-F1
#
_entry.id   AF-A0A960NKC2-F1
#
_cell.length_a   1.000
_cell.length_b   1.000
_cell.length_c   1.000
_cell.angle_alpha   90.00
_cell.angle_beta   90.00
_cell.angle_gamma   90.00
#
_symmetry.space_group_name_H-M   'P 1'
#
loop_
_entity.id
_entity.type
_entity.pdbx_description
1 polymer ?
#
loop_
_entity_poly.entity_id
_entity_poly.type
_entity_poly.pdbx_seq_one_letter_code
_entity_poly.pdbx_strand_id
1 'polypeptide(L)' 'PTGAGDTFAGGFLGALARSGSVSESAIRKAMTYGSIIASFGVEAFSLDRLKKLSLPEIETRARLFRKMGSVL' A
#
# COMPACT_ATOMS: atom_id res chain seq x y z
N PRO A 1 -3.85 12.51 -11.74
CA PRO A 1 -2.71 11.57 -11.66
C PRO A 1 -1.47 12.16 -10.97
N THR A 2 -1.67 12.97 -9.93
CA THR A 2 -0.62 13.58 -9.12
C THR A 2 -0.66 12.95 -7.72
N GLY A 3 0.49 12.55 -7.17
CA GLY A 3 0.59 11.98 -5.82
C GLY A 3 0.59 10.45 -5.70
N ALA A 4 0.43 9.70 -6.80
CA ALA A 4 0.53 8.23 -6.77
C ALA A 4 1.94 7.75 -6.38
N GLY A 5 2.99 8.42 -6.88
CA GLY A 5 4.38 8.16 -6.52
C GLY A 5 4.70 8.46 -5.06
N ASP A 6 4.22 9.60 -4.55
CA ASP A 6 4.41 9.97 -3.13
C ASP A 6 3.64 9.02 -2.20
N THR A 7 2.45 8.59 -2.62
CA THR A 7 1.63 7.62 -1.88
C THR A 7 2.29 6.23 -1.88
N PHE A 8 2.89 5.82 -2.99
CA PHE A 8 3.72 4.61 -3.05
C PHE A 8 4.91 4.73 -2.09
N ALA A 9 5.66 5.82 -2.17
CA ALA A 9 6.84 6.06 -1.35
C ALA A 9 6.50 6.08 0.15
N GLY A 10 5.41 6.75 0.54
CA GLY A 10 4.92 6.77 1.91
C GLY A 10 4.51 5.38 2.41
N GLY A 11 3.80 4.60 1.60
CA GLY A 11 3.42 3.23 1.94
C GLY A 11 4.62 2.28 2.06
N PHE A 12 5.59 2.42 1.16
CA PHE A 12 6.82 1.65 1.15
C PHE A 12 7.70 1.95 2.37
N LEU A 13 8.01 3.23 2.60
CA LEU A 13 8.85 3.66 3.72
C LEU A 13 8.18 3.37 5.06
N GLY A 14 6.86 3.58 5.18
CA GLY A 14 6.10 3.22 6.38
C GLY A 14 6.13 1.72 6.69
N ALA A 15 6.09 0.87 5.66
CA ALA A 15 6.18 -0.58 5.83
C ALA A 15 7.58 -1.03 6.30
N LEU A 16 8.66 -0.42 5.80
CA LEU A 16 10.02 -0.67 6.26
C LEU A 16 10.27 -0.15 7.68
N ALA A 17 9.79 1.07 7.98
CA ALA A 17 9.90 1.64 9.32
C ALA A 17 9.18 0.76 10.36
N ARG A 18 8.00 0.24 10.02
CA ARG A 18 7.26 -0.68 10.90
C ARG A 18 7.93 -2.04 11.06
N SER A 19 8.61 -2.55 10.03
CA SER A 19 9.30 -3.84 10.10
C SER A 19 10.65 -3.74 10.82
N GLY A 20 11.26 -2.56 10.87
CA GLY A 20 12.63 -2.37 11.38
C GLY A 20 13.69 -3.11 10.56
N SER A 21 13.36 -3.58 9.35
CA SER A 21 14.23 -4.43 8.54
C SER A 21 14.22 -4.01 7.07
N VAL A 22 15.42 -4.01 6.46
CA VAL A 22 15.64 -3.78 5.03
C VAL A 22 16.08 -5.08 4.32
N SER A 23 15.75 -6.24 4.89
CA SER A 23 15.96 -7.53 4.23
C SER A 23 15.16 -7.61 2.93
N GLU A 24 15.58 -8.48 2.01
CA GLU A 24 14.89 -8.67 0.73
C GLU A 24 13.41 -9.01 0.92
N SER A 25 13.08 -9.85 1.90
CA SER A 25 11.70 -10.18 2.26
C SER A 25 10.92 -8.95 2.73
N ALA A 26 11.52 -8.11 3.56
CA ALA A 26 10.90 -6.87 4.03
C ALA A 26 10.69 -5.87 2.90
N ILE A 27 11.65 -5.74 1.97
CA ILE A 27 11.54 -4.88 0.78
C ILE A 27 10.43 -5.36 -0.13
N ARG A 28 10.36 -6.66 -0.46
CA ARG A 28 9.28 -7.23 -1.27
C ARG A 28 7.90 -6.98 -0.65
N LYS A 29 7.80 -7.12 0.67
CA LYS A 29 6.56 -6.84 1.40
C LYS A 29 6.21 -5.35 1.38
N ALA A 30 7.20 -4.46 1.54
CA ALA A 30 7.02 -3.02 1.47
C ALA A 30 6.59 -2.54 0.08
N MET A 31 7.10 -3.16 -1.00
CA MET A 31 6.65 -2.88 -2.37
C MET A 31 5.15 -3.13 -2.52
N THR A 32 4.64 -4.25 -2.02
CA THR A 32 3.21 -4.57 -2.04
C THR A 32 2.37 -3.53 -1.29
N TYR A 33 2.83 -3.09 -0.11
CA TYR A 33 2.14 -2.04 0.65
C TYR A 33 2.14 -0.69 -0.08
N GLY A 34 3.27 -0.29 -0.66
CA GLY A 34 3.37 0.91 -1.49
C GLY A 34 2.38 0.89 -2.66
N SER A 35 2.31 -0.23 -3.40
CA SER A 35 1.39 -0.38 -4.54
C SER A 35 -0.08 -0.33 -4.12
N ILE A 36 -0.44 -0.97 -3.00
CA ILE A 36 -1.81 -0.91 -2.47
C ILE A 36 -2.17 0.53 -2.11
N ILE A 37 -1.31 1.23 -1.37
CA ILE A 37 -1.60 2.59 -0.91
C ILE A 37 -1.68 3.55 -2.12
N ALA A 38 -0.78 3.42 -3.10
CA ALA A 38 -0.83 4.19 -4.34
C ALA A 38 -2.13 3.99 -5.12
N SER A 39 -2.71 2.79 -5.10
CA SER A 39 -4.00 2.51 -5.75
C SER A 39 -5.17 3.28 -5.14
N PHE A 40 -5.12 3.60 -3.84
CA PHE A 40 -6.14 4.46 -3.22
C PHE A 40 -5.96 5.94 -3.57
N GLY A 41 -4.72 6.38 -3.84
CA GLY A 41 -4.41 7.75 -4.24
C GLY A 41 -4.93 8.14 -5.63
N VAL A 42 -5.27 7.16 -6.47
CA VAL A 42 -5.87 7.38 -7.80
C VAL A 42 -7.40 7.27 -7.81
N GLU A 43 -8.01 6.74 -6.75
CA GLU A 43 -9.46 6.50 -6.65
C GLU A 43 -10.25 7.71 -6.08
N ALA A 44 -9.58 8.78 -5.64
CA ALA A 44 -10.21 10.03 -5.21
C ALA A 44 -9.33 11.25 -5.51
N PHE A 45 -9.93 12.40 -5.78
CA PHE A 45 -9.21 13.67 -5.85
C PHE A 45 -8.56 13.94 -4.47
N SER A 46 -7.23 13.91 -4.43
CA SER A 46 -6.40 14.32 -3.27
C SER A 46 -6.47 13.41 -2.03
N LEU A 47 -5.72 13.80 -0.99
CA LEU A 47 -5.45 13.09 0.26
C LEU A 47 -6.69 12.77 1.13
N ASP A 48 -7.88 13.20 0.74
CA ASP A 48 -9.08 13.08 1.57
C ASP A 48 -9.55 11.64 1.73
N ARG A 49 -9.23 10.75 0.79
CA ARG A 49 -9.48 9.32 1.00
C ARG A 49 -8.46 8.70 1.96
N LEU A 50 -7.19 9.09 1.86
CA LEU A 50 -6.13 8.63 2.79
C LEU A 50 -6.44 9.03 4.23
N LYS A 51 -6.95 10.24 4.46
CA LYS A 51 -7.39 10.71 5.79
C LYS A 51 -8.53 9.89 6.40
N LYS A 52 -9.34 9.24 5.57
CA LYS A 52 -10.52 8.45 6.00
C LYS A 52 -10.25 6.93 5.95
N LEU A 53 -9.01 6.52 5.65
CA LEU A 53 -8.68 5.12 5.46
C LEU A 53 -8.51 4.42 6.82
N SER A 54 -9.23 3.32 7.02
CA SER A 54 -9.15 2.53 8.24
C SER A 54 -8.35 1.23 8.02
N LEU A 55 -7.71 0.73 9.08
CA LEU A 55 -6.99 -0.57 9.07
C LEU A 55 -7.83 -1.75 8.53
N PRO A 56 -9.11 -1.91 8.91
CA PRO A 56 -9.96 -2.99 8.36
C PRO A 56 -10.16 -2.93 6.85
N GLU A 57 -10.22 -1.73 6.26
CA GLU A 57 -10.35 -1.55 4.81
C GLU A 57 -9.05 -1.96 4.09
N ILE A 58 -7.89 -1.62 4.67
CA ILE A 58 -6.58 -2.04 4.16
C ILE A 58 -6.47 -3.57 4.15
N GLU A 59 -6.88 -4.24 5.23
CA GLU A 59 -6.87 -5.70 5.31
C GLU A 59 -7.80 -6.36 4.31
N THR A 60 -8.98 -5.77 4.09
CA THR A 60 -9.95 -6.27 3.10
C THR A 60 -9.36 -6.21 1.68
N ARG A 61 -8.73 -5.09 1.32
CA ARG A 61 -8.04 -4.95 0.03
C ARG A 61 -6.88 -5.93 -0.11
N ALA A 62 -6.09 -6.11 0.96
CA ALA A 62 -4.97 -7.06 0.96
C ALA A 62 -5.42 -8.52 0.74
N ARG A 63 -6.57 -8.92 1.30
CA ARG A 63 -7.17 -10.24 1.05
C ARG A 63 -7.60 -10.41 -0.42
N LEU A 64 -8.26 -9.40 -1.00
CA LEU A 64 -8.63 -9.40 -2.42
C LEU A 64 -7.40 -9.52 -3.32
N PHE A 65 -6.34 -8.77 -3.03
CA PHE A 65 -5.09 -8.80 -3.79
C PHE A 65 -4.41 -10.18 -3.75
N ARG A 66 -4.36 -10.82 -2.56
CA ARG A 66 -3.87 -12.20 -2.42
C ARG A 66 -4.70 -13.21 -3.20
N LYS A 67 -6.02 -13.01 -3.26
CA LYS A 67 -6.94 -13.91 -3.98
C LYS A 67 -6.81 -13.77 -5.50
N MET A 68 -6.47 -12.58 -5.99
CA MET A 68 -6.16 -12.35 -7.41
C MET A 68 -4.79 -12.92 -7.81
N GLY A 69 -3.83 -12.92 -6.89
CA GLY A 69 -2.48 -13.48 -7.11
C GLY A 69 -2.37 -15.01 -7.04
N SER A 70 -3.40 -15.74 -6.61
CA SER A 70 -3.39 -17.22 -6.53
C SER A 70 -4.02 -17.92 -7.75
N VAL A 71 -4.09 -17.23 -8.89
CA VAL A 71 -4.54 -17.80 -10.19
C VAL A 71 -3.35 -17.88 -11.18
N LEU A 72 -2.12 -17.94 -10.67
CA LEU A 72 -0.92 -18.30 -11.42
C LEU A 72 -0.19 -19.44 -10.72
#